data_AF-A0A1A8HGK3-F1
#
_entry.id   AF-A0A1A8HGK3-F1
#
_cell.length_a   1.000
_cell.length_b   1.000
_cell.length_c   1.000
_cell.angle_alpha   90.00
_cell.angle_beta   90.00
_cell.angle_gamma   90.00
#
_symmetry.space_group_name_H-M   'P 1'
#
loop_
_entity.id
_entity.type
_entity.pdbx_description
1 polymer ?
#
loop_
_entity_poly.entity_id
_entity_poly.type
_entity_poly.pdbx_seq_one_letter_code
_entity_poly.pdbx_strand_id
1 'polypeptide(L)' 'DRKPKIPPSGSLAPENLSGHIRFKNVRFSYSGKTEENNLVLKDVSLEVKPGQITALVGLNRSGKTTCVKLL' A
#
# COMPACT_ATOMS: atom_id res chain seq x y z
N ASP A 1 6.38 11.16 -22.60
CA ASP A 1 5.10 10.46 -22.41
C ASP A 1 5.20 8.96 -22.63
N ARG A 2 5.21 8.17 -21.55
CA ARG A 2 5.08 6.70 -21.65
C ARG A 2 3.60 6.34 -21.52
N LYS A 3 2.97 5.91 -22.61
CA LYS A 3 1.67 5.25 -22.53
C LYS A 3 1.88 3.81 -22.02
N PRO A 4 1.18 3.37 -20.97
CA PRO A 4 1.24 1.99 -20.51
C PRO A 4 0.83 1.04 -21.64
N LYS A 5 1.62 0.00 -21.92
CA LYS A 5 1.25 -1.05 -22.89
C LYS A 5 0.15 -1.98 -22.37
N ILE A 6 -0.07 -1.98 -21.05
CA ILE A 6 -1.04 -2.83 -20.38
C ILE A 6 -2.13 -1.90 -19.83
N PRO A 7 -3.39 -2.06 -20.26
CA PRO A 7 -4.49 -1.31 -19.67
C PRO A 7 -4.64 -1.67 -18.19
N PRO A 8 -5.05 -0.74 -17.32
CA PRO A 8 -5.28 -1.04 -15.92
C PRO A 8 -6.33 -2.14 -15.78
N SER A 9 -6.08 -3.10 -14.90
CA SER A 9 -7.08 -4.11 -14.55
C SER A 9 -8.15 -3.44 -13.67
N GLY A 10 -9.32 -3.15 -14.24
CA GLY A 10 -10.47 -2.58 -13.53
C GLY A 10 -11.29 -1.62 -14.39
N SER A 11 -12.56 -1.46 -14.04
CA SER A 11 -13.50 -0.53 -14.71
C SER A 11 -13.87 0.69 -13.86
N LEU A 12 -13.38 0.76 -12.61
CA LEU A 12 -13.70 1.85 -11.69
C LEU A 12 -12.96 3.13 -12.10
N ALA A 13 -13.73 4.15 -12.49
CA ALA A 13 -13.26 5.49 -12.81
C ALA A 13 -14.25 6.53 -12.25
N PRO A 14 -14.30 6.71 -10.91
CA PRO A 14 -15.25 7.65 -10.31
C PRO A 14 -14.90 9.09 -10.70
N GLU A 15 -15.92 9.91 -10.96
CA GLU A 15 -15.74 11.35 -11.25
C GLU A 15 -15.07 12.10 -10.09
N ASN A 16 -15.36 11.67 -8.86
CA ASN A 16 -14.80 12.23 -7.63
C ASN A 16 -14.09 11.14 -6.83
N LEU A 17 -12.80 11.36 -6.54
CA LEU A 17 -12.00 10.52 -5.67
C LEU A 17 -11.55 11.33 -4.45
N SER A 18 -12.03 10.97 -3.25
CA SER A 18 -11.72 11.72 -2.03
C SER A 18 -10.27 11.61 -1.58
N GLY A 19 -9.52 10.61 -2.06
CA GLY A 19 -8.14 10.37 -1.63
C GLY A 19 -8.00 9.81 -0.21
N HIS A 20 -9.09 9.27 0.36
CA HIS A 20 -9.04 8.60 1.65
C HIS A 20 -8.46 7.18 1.50
N ILE A 21 -7.29 6.95 2.10
CA ILE A 21 -6.55 5.69 2.01
C ILE A 21 -6.61 4.97 3.36
N ARG A 22 -6.85 3.64 3.34
CA ARG A 22 -6.83 2.83 4.55
C ARG A 22 -6.22 1.45 4.32
N PHE A 23 -5.19 1.12 5.09
CA PHE A 23 -4.75 -0.26 5.28
C PHE A 23 -5.56 -0.86 6.43
N LYS A 24 -6.10 -2.06 6.23
CA LYS A 24 -6.81 -2.81 7.26
C LYS A 24 -6.16 -4.18 7.38
N ASN A 25 -5.50 -4.43 8.51
CA ASN A 25 -4.91 -5.74 8.84
C ASN A 25 -4.04 -6.31 7.72
N VAL A 26 -3.23 -5.46 7.08
CA VAL A 26 -2.45 -5.85 5.91
C VAL A 26 -1.30 -6.76 6.34
N ARG A 27 -1.27 -7.97 5.77
CA ARG A 27 -0.17 -8.93 5.85
C ARG A 27 0.42 -9.11 4.46
N PHE A 28 1.72 -8.97 4.34
CA PHE A 28 2.37 -9.03 3.03
C PHE A 28 3.75 -9.66 3.06
N SER A 29 4.03 -10.51 2.07
CA SER A 29 5.36 -11.01 1.74
C SER A 29 5.60 -10.92 0.24
N TYR A 30 6.85 -10.69 -0.17
CA TYR A 30 7.21 -10.64 -1.59
C TYR A 30 7.28 -12.04 -2.23
N SER A 31 7.47 -13.08 -1.43
CA SER A 31 7.54 -14.47 -1.91
C SER A 31 6.16 -15.11 -2.08
N GLY A 32 5.09 -14.44 -1.66
CA GLY A 32 3.74 -15.02 -1.57
C GLY A 32 3.58 -16.02 -0.41
N LYS A 33 4.64 -16.33 0.34
CA LYS A 33 4.57 -17.21 1.52
C LYS A 33 3.97 -16.47 2.71
N THR A 34 3.00 -17.07 3.37
CA THR A 34 2.25 -16.45 4.48
C THR A 34 2.78 -16.82 5.87
N GLU A 35 3.88 -17.56 5.94
CA GLU A 35 4.55 -17.89 7.21
C GLU A 35 5.07 -16.62 7.89
N GLU A 36 4.97 -16.55 9.22
CA GLU A 36 5.24 -15.37 10.03
C GLU A 36 6.65 -14.78 9.84
N ASN A 37 7.64 -15.62 9.56
CA ASN A 37 9.02 -15.20 9.34
C ASN A 37 9.26 -14.57 7.96
N ASN A 38 8.36 -14.80 7.00
CA ASN A 38 8.44 -14.27 5.64
C ASN A 38 7.67 -12.95 5.46
N LEU A 39 6.81 -12.60 6.42
CA LEU A 39 6.02 -11.37 6.36
C LEU A 39 6.89 -10.14 6.55
N VAL A 40 6.81 -9.23 5.58
CA VAL A 40 7.40 -7.89 5.65
C VAL A 40 6.45 -6.93 6.35
N LEU A 41 5.14 -7.06 6.11
CA LEU A 41 4.09 -6.36 6.86
C LEU A 41 3.29 -7.38 7.66
N LYS A 42 3.11 -7.12 8.95
CA LYS A 42 2.46 -8.00 9.92
C LYS A 42 1.30 -7.23 10.56
N ASP A 43 0.08 -7.50 10.10
CA ASP A 43 -1.15 -6.87 10.59
C ASP A 43 -1.13 -5.33 10.62
N VAL A 44 -0.58 -4.72 9.57
CA VAL A 44 -0.47 -3.25 9.51
C VAL A 44 -1.82 -2.63 9.20
N SER A 45 -2.28 -1.74 10.10
CA SER A 45 -3.45 -0.89 9.90
C SER A 45 -3.04 0.57 9.98
N LEU A 46 -3.38 1.36 8.96
CA LEU A 46 -3.11 2.79 8.89
C LEU A 46 -4.22 3.49 8.12
N GLU A 47 -4.48 4.74 8.45
CA GLU A 47 -5.47 5.58 7.79
C GLU A 47 -4.81 6.91 7.41
N VAL A 48 -4.92 7.29 6.14
CA VAL A 48 -4.47 8.60 5.63
C VAL A 48 -5.70 9.34 5.15
N LYS A 49 -6.04 10.41 5.87
CA LYS A 49 -7.20 11.25 5.55
C LYS A 49 -6.88 12.24 4.42
N PRO A 50 -7.89 12.65 3.63
CA PRO A 50 -7.70 13.66 2.61
C PRO A 50 -7.09 14.94 3.17
N GLY A 51 -6.09 15.49 2.48
CA GLY A 51 -5.40 16.73 2.89
C GLY A 51 -4.42 16.59 4.07
N GLN A 52 -4.24 15.38 4.62
CA GLN A 52 -3.31 15.14 5.73
C GLN A 52 -1.95 14.65 5.22
N ILE A 53 -0.88 15.18 5.83
CA ILE A 53 0.46 14.62 5.68
C ILE A 53 0.67 13.57 6.79
N THR A 54 0.99 12.34 6.39
CA THR A 54 1.30 11.24 7.32
C THR A 54 2.75 10.79 7.11
N ALA A 55 3.57 10.92 8.15
CA ALA A 55 4.97 10.48 8.11
C ALA A 55 5.08 9.00 8.49
N LEU A 56 5.79 8.22 7.68
CA LEU A 56 6.10 6.81 7.97
C LEU A 56 7.55 6.68 8.43
N VAL A 57 7.75 6.46 9.73
CA VAL A 57 9.07 6.40 10.37
C VAL A 57 9.35 5.00 10.95
N GLY A 58 10.63 4.67 11.12
CA GLY A 58 11.06 3.37 11.65
C GLY A 58 12.44 2.97 11.16
N LEU A 59 12.97 1.90 11.75
CA LEU A 59 14.32 1.38 11.45
C LEU A 59 14.46 0.89 10.01
N ASN A 60 15.69 0.74 9.53
CA ASN A 60 15.95 0.11 8.24
C ASN A 60 15.29 -1.27 8.17
N ARG A 61 14.74 -1.62 7.00
CA ARG A 61 13.97 -2.86 6.74
C ARG A 61 12.68 -3.05 7.54
N SER A 62 12.19 -2.04 8.26
CA SER A 62 10.90 -2.11 8.98
C SER A 62 9.63 -2.12 8.09
N GLY A 63 9.76 -2.31 6.78
CA GLY A 63 8.61 -2.36 5.85
C GLY A 63 8.13 -1.02 5.28
N LYS A 64 8.77 0.12 5.59
CA LYS A 64 8.31 1.46 5.15
C LYS A 64 8.11 1.59 3.64
N THR A 65 9.14 1.28 2.86
CA THR A 65 9.09 1.32 1.39
C THR A 65 8.08 0.30 0.84
N THR A 66 7.90 -0.82 1.53
CA THR A 66 6.89 -1.82 1.15
C THR A 66 5.48 -1.27 1.32
N CYS A 67 5.17 -0.56 2.41
CA CYS A 67 3.87 0.10 2.57
C CYS A 67 3.58 1.07 1.41
N VAL A 68 4.57 1.87 1.00
CA VAL A 68 4.40 2.83 -0.11
C VAL A 68 4.24 2.12 -1.45
N LYS A 69 4.90 0.99 -1.68
CA LYS A 69 4.79 0.21 -2.93
C LYS A 69 3.46 -0.52 -3.11
N LEU A 70 2.71 -0.72 -2.03
CA LEU A 70 1.38 -1.35 -2.08
C LEU A 70 0.26 -0.35 -2.40
N LEU A 71 0.56 0.95 -2.38
CA LEU A 71 -0.31 2.01 -2.87
C LEU A 71 -0.14 2.19 -4.38
#